data_AF-A0A0C2G946-F1
#
_entry.id   AF-A0A0C2G946-F1
#
_cell.length_a   1.000
_cell.length_b   1.000
_cell.length_c   1.000
_cell.angle_alpha   90.00
_cell.angle_beta   90.00
_cell.angle_gamma   90.00
#
_symmetry.space_group_name_H-M   'P 1'
#
loop_
_entity.id
_entity.type
_entity.pdbx_description
1 polymer ?
#
loop_
_entity_poly.entity_id
_entity_poly.type
_entity_poly.pdbx_seq_one_letter_code
_entity_poly.pdbx_strand_id
1 'polypeptide(L)'
;MFLNTGPQLQDYPYEYSRVVYEIQNDRIFESDDFAVIVQGFMDKITDVFRTDAGGYDEKMYASNHLHLSKYGNAMLAQLLWNSLLEPVGKKSKRLTSKSIRAMRLKCPTKSDIEVYASTPNHAADLYPTFDKSKK
;
A
#
# COMPACT_ATOMS: atom_id res chain seq x y z
N MET A 1 2.98 -17.77 14.85
CA MET A 1 1.71 -17.70 15.59
C MET A 1 0.69 -17.04 14.67
N PHE A 2 -0.16 -17.80 13.99
CA PHE A 2 -1.33 -17.22 13.34
C PHE A 2 -2.38 -17.08 14.43
N LEU A 3 -2.76 -15.85 14.77
CA LEU A 3 -3.93 -15.65 15.60
C LEU A 3 -5.11 -16.18 14.78
N ASN A 4 -5.70 -17.28 15.23
CA ASN A 4 -6.94 -17.79 14.66
C ASN A 4 -8.06 -16.82 15.07
N THR A 5 -8.10 -15.68 14.42
CA THR A 5 -9.10 -14.65 14.66
C THR A 5 -10.39 -15.11 13.99
N GLY A 6 -11.51 -15.09 14.72
CA GLY A 6 -12.80 -15.49 14.19
C GLY A 6 -13.17 -14.74 12.89
N PRO A 7 -14.15 -15.24 12.12
CA PRO A 7 -14.47 -14.76 10.76
C PRO A 7 -14.65 -13.23 10.68
N GLN A 8 -15.19 -12.60 11.72
CA GLN A 8 -15.38 -11.14 11.78
C GLN A 8 -14.09 -10.33 11.65
N LEU A 9 -12.96 -10.81 12.18
CA LEU A 9 -11.68 -10.09 12.16
C LEU A 9 -10.95 -10.20 10.82
N GLN A 10 -11.31 -11.17 9.98
CA GLN A 10 -10.70 -11.36 8.66
C GLN A 10 -11.22 -10.34 7.63
N ASP A 11 -12.45 -9.84 7.81
CA ASP A 11 -13.09 -8.90 6.89
C ASP A 11 -12.75 -7.43 7.18
N TYR A 12 -12.32 -7.12 8.42
CA TYR A 12 -11.99 -5.75 8.84
C TYR A 12 -10.99 -5.02 7.93
N PRO A 13 -9.86 -5.63 7.52
CA PRO A 13 -8.91 -4.97 6.63
C PRO A 13 -9.54 -4.61 5.27
N TYR A 14 -10.42 -5.46 4.74
CA TYR A 14 -11.11 -5.20 3.47
C TYR A 14 -12.07 -4.03 3.59
N GLU A 15 -12.91 -4.02 4.64
CA GLU A 15 -13.86 -2.94 4.89
C GLU A 15 -13.16 -1.61 5.19
N TYR A 16 -12.07 -1.63 5.94
CA TYR A 16 -11.24 -0.45 6.19
C TYR A 16 -10.68 0.13 4.88
N SER A 17 -10.05 -0.70 4.05
CA SER A 17 -9.53 -0.27 2.76
C SER A 17 -10.64 0.29 1.86
N ARG A 18 -11.80 -0.37 1.82
CA ARG A 18 -12.98 0.10 1.06
C ARG A 18 -13.37 1.52 1.46
N VAL A 19 -13.58 1.78 2.76
CA VAL A 19 -14.01 3.10 3.25
C VAL A 19 -12.96 4.17 2.97
N VAL A 20 -11.67 3.85 3.13
CA VAL A 20 -10.58 4.80 2.84
C VAL A 20 -10.54 5.21 1.37
N TYR A 21 -10.77 4.27 0.44
CA TYR A 21 -10.89 4.59 -0.98
C TYR A 21 -12.19 5.34 -1.32
N GLU A 22 -13.31 5.05 -0.65
CA GLU A 22 -14.54 5.84 -0.81
C GLU A 22 -14.32 7.30 -0.43
N ILE A 23 -13.62 7.59 0.67
CA ILE A 23 -13.29 8.96 1.10
C ILE A 23 -12.47 9.72 0.05
N GLN A 24 -11.46 9.07 -0.54
CA GLN A 24 -10.70 9.67 -1.64
C GLN A 24 -11.60 9.93 -2.86
N ASN A 25 -12.40 8.94 -3.25
CA ASN A 25 -13.18 9.00 -4.48
C ASN A 25 -14.39 9.95 -4.38
N ASP A 26 -14.82 10.32 -3.19
CA ASP A 26 -15.84 11.35 -2.97
C ASP A 26 -15.34 12.75 -3.33
N ARG A 27 -14.02 12.98 -3.37
CA ARG A 27 -13.36 14.23 -3.81
C ARG A 27 -13.77 15.49 -3.05
N ILE A 28 -14.53 15.37 -1.96
CA ILE A 28 -15.04 16.49 -1.14
C ILE A 28 -13.93 17.30 -0.46
N PHE A 29 -12.71 16.75 -0.39
CA PHE A 29 -11.54 17.38 0.20
C PHE A 29 -10.55 17.93 -0.83
N GLU A 30 -10.85 17.88 -2.13
CA GLU A 30 -9.95 18.40 -3.18
C GLU A 30 -10.06 19.92 -3.34
N SER A 31 -8.92 20.57 -3.59
CA SER A 31 -8.78 21.98 -3.98
C SER A 31 -7.67 22.12 -5.04
N ASP A 32 -7.42 23.33 -5.50
CA ASP A 32 -6.35 23.62 -6.48
C ASP A 32 -4.95 23.28 -5.98
N ASP A 33 -4.75 23.22 -4.67
CA ASP A 33 -3.45 23.02 -4.00
C ASP A 33 -3.41 21.83 -3.02
N PHE A 34 -4.51 21.08 -2.89
CA PHE A 34 -4.61 19.96 -1.96
C PHE A 34 -5.49 18.84 -2.52
N ALA A 35 -5.05 17.60 -2.29
CA ALA A 35 -5.82 16.41 -2.62
C ALA A 35 -5.54 15.31 -1.60
N VAL A 36 -6.55 14.48 -1.35
CA VAL A 36 -6.41 13.27 -0.54
C VAL A 36 -6.12 12.11 -1.48
N ILE A 37 -4.98 11.42 -1.29
CA ILE A 37 -4.60 10.26 -2.10
C ILE A 37 -4.22 9.10 -1.20
N VAL A 38 -4.98 8.01 -1.31
CA VAL A 38 -4.74 6.73 -0.64
C VAL A 38 -3.53 6.05 -1.26
N GLN A 39 -2.60 5.64 -0.41
CA GLN A 39 -1.43 4.88 -0.84
C GLN A 39 -1.68 3.38 -0.66
N GLY A 40 -2.25 2.74 -1.69
CA GLY A 40 -2.55 1.30 -1.73
C GLY A 40 -1.36 0.36 -1.90
N PHE A 41 -0.14 0.76 -1.53
CA PHE A 41 1.07 -0.02 -1.79
C PHE A 41 1.11 -1.38 -1.05
N MET A 42 0.21 -1.58 -0.09
CA MET A 42 0.06 -2.83 0.67
C MET A 42 -1.24 -3.61 0.37
N ASP A 43 -2.13 -3.12 -0.49
CA ASP A 43 -3.49 -3.67 -0.68
C ASP A 43 -3.53 -5.16 -1.11
N LYS A 44 -2.40 -5.68 -1.60
CA LYS A 44 -2.25 -7.05 -2.10
C LYS A 44 -1.20 -7.84 -1.33
N ILE A 45 -0.68 -7.31 -0.22
CA ILE A 45 0.16 -8.06 0.70
C ILE A 45 -0.77 -8.87 1.60
N THR A 46 -0.93 -10.15 1.29
CA THR A 46 -1.86 -11.06 1.98
C THR A 46 -1.16 -12.08 2.88
N ASP A 47 0.17 -12.03 2.97
CA ASP A 47 0.96 -12.98 3.76
C ASP A 47 2.07 -12.23 4.49
N VAL A 48 2.59 -12.87 5.55
CA VAL A 48 3.74 -12.37 6.29
C VAL A 48 5.01 -12.39 5.44
N PHE A 49 5.95 -11.48 5.73
CA PHE A 49 7.27 -11.55 5.11
C PHE A 49 8.00 -12.86 5.45
N ARG A 50 8.41 -13.60 4.42
CA ARG A 50 9.08 -14.89 4.52
C ARG A 50 10.50 -14.88 3.99
N THR A 51 11.39 -15.65 4.61
CA THR A 51 12.74 -15.93 4.09
C THR A 51 12.67 -16.74 2.80
N ASP A 52 13.81 -16.88 2.11
CA ASP A 52 13.89 -17.67 0.88
C ASP A 52 13.63 -19.16 1.13
N ALA A 53 13.76 -19.63 2.38
CA ALA A 53 13.38 -20.98 2.80
C ALA A 53 11.89 -21.12 3.14
N GLY A 54 11.09 -20.05 3.00
CA GLY A 54 9.64 -20.05 3.27
C GLY A 54 9.24 -19.86 4.74
N GLY A 55 10.21 -19.85 5.65
CA GLY A 55 9.99 -19.52 7.08
C GLY A 55 9.72 -18.03 7.29
N TYR A 56 9.27 -17.67 8.50
CA TYR A 56 9.08 -16.26 8.86
C TYR A 56 10.42 -15.50 8.84
N ASP A 57 10.40 -14.28 8.30
CA ASP A 57 11.58 -13.43 8.28
C ASP A 57 11.67 -12.58 9.55
N GLU A 58 12.35 -13.10 10.58
CA GLU A 58 12.50 -12.42 11.88
C GLU A 58 13.14 -11.03 11.77
N LYS A 59 13.91 -10.76 10.72
CA LYS A 59 14.51 -9.43 10.52
C LYS A 59 13.46 -8.37 10.21
N MET A 60 12.32 -8.75 9.62
CA MET A 60 11.26 -7.81 9.23
C MET A 60 10.44 -7.32 10.41
N TYR A 61 10.51 -7.98 11.58
CA TYR A 61 9.62 -7.72 12.70
C TYR A 61 10.38 -7.51 14.01
N ALA A 62 9.76 -6.78 14.94
CA ALA A 62 10.28 -6.61 16.28
C ALA A 62 10.21 -7.93 17.06
N SER A 63 10.83 -7.99 18.23
CA SER A 63 10.88 -9.19 19.08
C SER A 63 9.49 -9.75 19.44
N ASN A 64 8.46 -8.91 19.45
CA ASN A 64 7.07 -9.33 19.71
C ASN A 64 6.34 -9.88 18.48
N HIS A 65 6.98 -9.92 17.30
CA HIS A 65 6.45 -10.45 16.04
C HIS A 65 5.17 -9.79 15.51
N LEU A 66 4.71 -8.70 16.15
CA LEU A 66 3.52 -7.95 15.77
C LEU A 66 3.89 -6.63 15.09
N HIS A 67 4.90 -5.94 15.63
CA HIS A 67 5.38 -4.69 15.05
C HIS A 67 6.48 -4.97 14.05
N LEU A 68 6.64 -4.08 13.06
CA LEU A 68 7.79 -4.11 12.18
C LEU A 68 9.06 -3.72 12.94
N SER A 69 10.18 -4.33 12.59
CA SER A 69 11.48 -3.90 13.10
C SER A 69 11.90 -2.57 12.47
N LYS A 70 13.03 -2.00 12.90
CA LYS A 70 13.66 -0.87 12.18
C LYS A 70 13.93 -1.22 10.71
N TYR A 71 14.38 -2.45 10.44
CA TYR A 71 14.62 -2.94 9.08
C TYR A 71 13.31 -3.10 8.30
N GLY A 72 12.28 -3.71 8.90
CA GLY A 72 10.97 -3.88 8.25
C GLY A 72 10.32 -2.55 7.87
N ASN A 73 10.35 -1.56 8.78
CA ASN A 73 9.89 -0.20 8.48
C ASN A 73 10.67 0.42 7.32
N ALA A 74 12.00 0.28 7.28
CA ALA A 74 12.81 0.82 6.19
C ALA A 74 12.46 0.19 4.83
N MET A 75 12.21 -1.12 4.78
CA MET A 75 11.81 -1.81 3.54
C MET A 75 10.42 -1.36 3.05
N LEU A 76 9.45 -1.18 3.96
CA LEU A 76 8.13 -0.67 3.57
C LEU A 76 8.15 0.82 3.19
N ALA A 77 9.01 1.61 3.82
CA ALA A 77 9.23 3.00 3.42
C ALA A 77 9.83 3.09 2.01
N GLN A 78 10.77 2.20 1.66
CA GLN A 78 11.30 2.11 0.29
C GLN A 78 10.21 1.72 -0.72
N LEU A 79 9.35 0.77 -0.35
CA LEU A 79 8.21 0.40 -1.18
C LEU A 79 7.26 1.57 -1.40
N LEU A 80 6.87 2.28 -0.33
CA LEU A 80 6.04 3.47 -0.43
C LEU A 80 6.69 4.52 -1.35
N TRP A 81 7.96 4.84 -1.12
CA TRP A 81 8.71 5.81 -1.94
C TRP A 81 8.71 5.43 -3.42
N ASN A 82 9.03 4.17 -3.72
CA ASN A 82 9.05 3.70 -5.09
C ASN A 82 7.65 3.71 -5.74
N SER A 83 6.60 3.46 -4.95
CA SER A 83 5.21 3.56 -5.41
C SER A 83 4.78 5.01 -5.66
N LEU A 84 5.35 5.97 -4.94
CA LEU A 84 5.18 7.41 -5.17
C LEU A 84 5.87 7.90 -6.44
N LEU A 85 6.62 7.05 -7.15
CA LEU A 85 7.22 7.38 -8.45
C LEU A 85 6.56 6.60 -9.59
N GLU A 86 5.60 5.73 -9.28
CA GLU A 86 4.84 4.99 -10.27
C GLU A 86 3.58 5.78 -10.67
N PRO A 87 3.17 5.71 -11.96
CA PRO A 87 1.96 6.38 -12.40
C PRO A 87 0.72 5.92 -11.64
N VAL A 88 -0.20 6.86 -11.40
CA VAL A 88 -1.49 6.58 -10.76
C VAL A 88 -2.25 5.49 -11.56
N GLY A 89 -2.90 4.57 -10.85
CA GLY A 89 -3.57 3.39 -11.44
C GLY A 89 -2.64 2.25 -11.90
N LYS A 90 -1.35 2.52 -12.11
CA LYS A 90 -0.33 1.56 -12.60
C LYS A 90 0.74 1.20 -11.57
N LYS A 91 0.44 1.42 -10.29
CA LYS A 91 1.31 1.01 -9.17
C LYS A 91 1.56 -0.50 -9.20
N SER A 92 2.74 -0.92 -8.79
CA SER A 92 3.11 -2.34 -8.65
C SER A 92 2.24 -3.00 -7.58
N LYS A 93 1.32 -3.90 -7.98
CA LYS A 93 0.32 -4.51 -7.08
C LYS A 93 0.72 -5.87 -6.51
N ARG A 94 1.84 -6.48 -6.92
CA ARG A 94 2.20 -7.83 -6.46
C ARG A 94 3.69 -7.92 -6.22
N LEU A 95 4.09 -7.70 -4.97
CA LEU A 95 5.46 -7.84 -4.54
C LEU A 95 5.57 -9.01 -3.56
N THR A 96 6.57 -9.85 -3.80
CA THR A 96 6.92 -10.96 -2.91
C THR A 96 7.83 -10.45 -1.79
N SER A 97 7.94 -11.21 -0.70
CA SER A 97 8.91 -10.89 0.36
C SER A 97 10.33 -10.76 -0.19
N LYS A 98 10.68 -11.61 -1.16
CA LYS A 98 11.97 -11.56 -1.87
C LYS A 98 12.14 -10.27 -2.65
N SER A 99 11.14 -9.83 -3.42
CA SER A 99 11.26 -8.58 -4.18
C SER A 99 11.32 -7.34 -3.29
N ILE A 100 10.65 -7.36 -2.13
CA ILE A 100 10.70 -6.26 -1.16
C ILE A 100 12.08 -6.17 -0.51
N ARG A 101 12.67 -7.30 -0.10
CA ARG A 101 14.05 -7.32 0.44
C ARG A 101 15.11 -6.91 -0.57
N ALA A 102 14.92 -7.23 -1.84
CA ALA A 102 15.85 -6.89 -2.92
C ALA A 102 15.60 -5.48 -3.49
N MET A 103 14.59 -4.77 -3.01
CA MET A 103 14.21 -3.46 -3.53
C MET A 103 15.33 -2.45 -3.31
N ARG A 104 15.54 -1.61 -4.32
CA ARG A 104 16.43 -0.44 -4.23
C ARG A 104 15.60 0.82 -4.27
N LEU A 105 16.05 1.83 -3.53
CA LEU A 105 15.44 3.16 -3.56
C LEU A 105 15.64 3.75 -4.97
N LYS A 106 14.54 4.15 -5.61
CA LYS A 106 14.57 4.83 -6.90
C LYS A 106 14.85 6.32 -6.70
N CYS A 107 15.67 6.91 -7.56
CA CYS A 107 15.82 8.36 -7.64
C CYS A 107 14.71 8.93 -8.53
N PRO A 108 14.00 9.98 -8.09
CA PRO A 108 12.96 10.61 -8.90
C PRO A 108 13.55 11.31 -10.12
N THR A 109 12.87 11.18 -11.25
CA THR A 109 13.10 12.01 -12.45
C THR A 109 12.12 13.18 -12.46
N LYS A 110 12.39 14.19 -13.31
CA LYS A 110 11.46 15.32 -13.49
C LYS A 110 10.07 14.85 -13.93
N SER A 111 10.00 13.88 -14.84
CA SER A 111 8.74 13.29 -15.29
C SER A 111 7.98 12.55 -14.19
N ASP A 112 8.67 11.86 -13.27
CA ASP A 112 7.99 11.15 -12.18
C ASP A 112 7.26 12.13 -11.25
N ILE A 113 7.86 13.30 -11.01
CA ILE A 113 7.31 14.36 -10.16
C ILE A 113 6.11 15.04 -10.84
N GLU A 114 6.21 15.30 -12.14
CA GLU A 114 5.13 15.93 -12.92
C GLU A 114 3.85 15.07 -12.96
N VAL A 115 3.97 13.74 -12.97
CA VAL A 115 2.83 12.81 -12.90
C VAL A 115 2.08 12.90 -11.56
N TYR A 116 2.79 13.14 -10.45
CA TYR A 116 2.13 13.33 -9.14
C TYR A 116 1.50 14.72 -8.99
N ALA A 117 2.14 15.75 -9.56
CA ALA A 117 1.67 17.13 -9.43
C ALA A 117 0.46 17.46 -10.33
N SER A 118 0.31 16.77 -11.47
CA SER A 118 -0.73 17.05 -12.47
C SER A 118 -2.02 16.25 -12.32
N THR A 119 -2.08 15.32 -11.36
CA THR A 119 -3.18 14.35 -11.21
C THR A 119 -4.33 14.67 -10.23
N PRO A 120 -4.47 15.85 -9.57
CA PRO A 120 -5.60 16.08 -8.65
C PRO A 120 -6.96 15.75 -9.29
N ASN A 121 -7.13 16.06 -10.58
CA ASN A 121 -8.43 15.94 -11.24
C ASN A 121 -8.78 14.57 -11.85
N HIS A 122 -7.85 13.60 -11.88
CA HIS A 122 -8.09 12.27 -12.47
C HIS A 122 -7.56 11.09 -11.62
N ALA A 123 -6.92 11.36 -10.46
CA ALA A 123 -6.34 10.30 -9.66
C ALA A 123 -7.41 9.31 -9.15
N ALA A 124 -8.55 9.81 -8.66
CA ALA A 124 -9.67 9.01 -8.16
C ALA A 124 -10.22 8.02 -9.21
N ASP A 125 -10.30 8.41 -10.48
CA ASP A 125 -10.83 7.59 -11.58
C ASP A 125 -9.98 6.34 -11.87
N LEU A 126 -8.73 6.34 -11.41
CA LEU A 126 -7.76 5.27 -11.63
C LEU A 126 -7.66 4.30 -10.45
N TYR A 127 -8.36 4.58 -9.34
CA TYR A 127 -8.42 3.72 -8.16
C TYR A 127 -9.66 2.83 -8.16
N PRO A 128 -9.66 1.72 -7.41
CA PRO A 128 -10.79 0.80 -7.39
C PRO A 128 -12.05 1.52 -6.94
N THR A 129 -13.11 1.41 -7.73
CA THR A 129 -14.47 1.73 -7.27
C THR A 129 -15.03 0.50 -6.59
N PHE A 130 -15.46 0.65 -5.34
CA PHE A 130 -16.13 -0.41 -4.61
C PHE A 130 -17.64 -0.28 -4.84
N ASP A 131 -18.24 -1.34 -5.38
CA ASP A 131 -19.67 -1.38 -5.68
C ASP A 131 -20.46 -1.51 -4.36
N LYS A 132 -21.13 -0.42 -3.98
CA LYS A 132 -21.97 -0.35 -2.76
C LYS A 132 -23.15 -1.34 -2.78
N SER A 133 -23.48 -1.95 -3.92
CA SER A 133 -24.58 -2.92 -4.07
C SER A 133 -24.20 -4.38 -3.77
N LYS A 134 -22.90 -4.67 -3.64
CA LYS A 134 -22.39 -6.01 -3.29
C LYS A 134 -22.05 -6.10 -1.82
N LYS A 135 -23.10 -6.18 -0.99
CA LYS A 135 -23.03 -6.70 0.38
C LYS A 135 -23.73 -8.06 0.43
#